data_AF-A0A2M7A0N8-F1
#
_entry.id   AF-A0A2M7A0N8-F1
#
_cell.length_a   1.000
_cell.length_b   1.000
_cell.length_c   1.000
_cell.angle_alpha   90.00
_cell.angle_beta   90.00
_cell.angle_gamma   90.00
#
_symmetry.space_group_name_H-M   'P 1'
#
loop_
_entity.id
_entity.type
_entity.pdbx_description
1 polymer ?
#
loop_
_entity_poly.entity_id
_entity_poly.type
_entity_poly.pdbx_seq_one_letter_code
_entity_poly.pdbx_strand_id
1 'polypeptide(L)'
;GVGFQFIFGFGLALLLNKKFVGRGIARSISLIPWVTPGVLIGLMWRWIYDGNYGVFNDILLKLGIIHEKIPFLAQQATAFPAVIVTIIWQGIPFFALMLLAGLQGIPEELYDAADVDGANGFQKLFKITIPSLKNIIFITTMLRIIWVANSVDIIFNLTEGGP
;
A
#
# COMPACT_ATOMS: atom_id res chain seq x y z
N GLY A 1 -1.51 7.00 7.91
CA GLY A 1 -0.76 5.99 7.12
C GLY A 1 -1.53 4.69 6.94
N VAL A 2 -1.73 3.90 8.01
CA VAL A 2 -2.25 2.52 7.92
C VAL A 2 -3.58 2.37 7.17
N GLY A 3 -4.53 3.29 7.35
CA GLY A 3 -5.80 3.25 6.61
C GLY A 3 -5.62 3.29 5.09
N PHE A 4 -4.70 4.11 4.59
CA PHE A 4 -4.38 4.15 3.15
C PHE A 4 -3.73 2.86 2.67
N GLN A 5 -2.82 2.29 3.48
CA GLN A 5 -2.20 0.99 3.16
C GLN A 5 -3.26 -0.11 3.05
N PHE A 6 -4.25 -0.10 3.95
CA PHE A 6 -5.39 -1.02 3.88
C PHE A 6 -6.20 -0.81 2.59
N ILE A 7 -6.60 0.42 2.28
CA ILE A 7 -7.42 0.72 1.10
C ILE A 7 -6.73 0.28 -0.18
N PHE A 8 -5.47 0.71 -0.39
CA PHE A 8 -4.72 0.36 -1.59
C PHE A 8 -4.33 -1.12 -1.62
N GLY A 9 -3.98 -1.71 -0.47
CA GLY A 9 -3.68 -3.13 -0.33
C GLY A 9 -4.91 -4.01 -0.61
N PHE A 10 -6.09 -3.64 -0.13
CA PHE A 10 -7.34 -4.33 -0.42
C PHE A 10 -7.70 -4.24 -1.91
N GLY A 11 -7.56 -3.06 -2.53
CA GLY A 11 -7.73 -2.90 -3.97
C GLY A 11 -6.78 -3.80 -4.77
N LEU A 12 -5.50 -3.83 -4.39
CA LEU A 12 -4.51 -4.72 -4.99
C LEU A 12 -4.85 -6.20 -4.77
N ALA A 13 -5.30 -6.58 -3.58
CA ALA A 13 -5.74 -7.95 -3.28
C ALA A 13 -6.91 -8.38 -4.19
N LEU A 14 -7.92 -7.52 -4.38
CA LEU A 14 -9.04 -7.79 -5.27
C LEU A 14 -8.59 -7.97 -6.73
N LEU A 15 -7.69 -7.12 -7.21
CA LEU A 15 -7.10 -7.23 -8.56
C LEU A 15 -6.31 -8.54 -8.71
N LEU A 16 -5.43 -8.84 -7.75
CA LEU A 16 -4.65 -10.06 -7.70
C LEU A 16 -5.49 -11.30 -7.37
N ASN A 17 -6.76 -11.14 -6.99
CA ASN A 17 -7.69 -12.26 -6.78
C ASN A 17 -8.32 -12.76 -8.09
N LYS A 18 -8.36 -11.91 -9.13
CA LYS A 18 -8.91 -12.29 -10.43
C LYS A 18 -8.02 -13.32 -11.14
N LYS A 19 -8.64 -14.14 -12.01
CA LYS A 19 -7.94 -15.06 -12.91
C LYS A 19 -7.45 -14.28 -14.14
N PHE A 20 -6.14 -14.18 -14.36
CA PHE A 20 -5.53 -13.54 -15.54
C PHE A 20 -4.14 -14.13 -15.82
N VAL A 21 -3.65 -13.97 -17.06
CA VAL A 21 -2.33 -14.47 -17.49
C VAL A 21 -1.22 -13.65 -16.81
N GLY A 22 -0.22 -14.34 -16.24
CA GLY A 22 0.90 -13.67 -15.53
C GLY A 22 0.61 -13.30 -14.07
N ARG A 23 -0.52 -13.75 -13.49
CA ARG A 23 -0.90 -13.48 -12.09
C ARG A 23 0.17 -13.83 -11.06
N GLY A 24 0.93 -14.90 -11.27
CA GLY A 24 2.04 -15.28 -10.39
C GLY A 24 3.14 -14.21 -10.34
N ILE A 25 3.56 -13.72 -11.51
CA ILE A 25 4.57 -12.66 -11.63
C ILE A 25 4.05 -11.36 -11.00
N ALA A 26 2.80 -10.98 -11.28
CA ALA A 26 2.19 -9.80 -10.70
C ALA A 26 2.17 -9.85 -9.16
N ARG A 27 1.88 -11.02 -8.58
CA ARG A 27 1.96 -11.23 -7.12
C ARG A 27 3.39 -11.09 -6.61
N SER A 28 4.36 -11.74 -7.25
CA SER A 28 5.77 -11.68 -6.84
C SER A 28 6.32 -10.26 -6.86
N ILE A 29 6.09 -9.51 -7.96
CA ILE A 29 6.54 -8.12 -8.09
C ILE A 29 5.88 -7.24 -7.03
N SER A 30 4.58 -7.44 -6.79
CA SER A 30 3.84 -6.67 -5.80
C SER A 30 4.41 -6.82 -4.39
N LEU A 31 5.07 -7.93 -4.06
CA LEU A 31 5.66 -8.17 -2.74
C LEU A 31 7.02 -7.51 -2.51
N ILE A 32 7.70 -7.05 -3.57
CA ILE A 32 9.04 -6.46 -3.49
C ILE A 32 9.13 -5.35 -2.43
N PRO A 33 8.20 -4.37 -2.36
CA PRO A 33 8.30 -3.30 -1.36
C PRO A 33 8.29 -3.81 0.08
N TRP A 34 7.56 -4.90 0.36
CA TRP A 34 7.44 -5.45 1.70
C TRP A 34 8.67 -6.23 2.15
N VAL A 35 9.29 -6.98 1.24
CA VAL A 35 10.49 -7.79 1.56
C VAL A 35 11.79 -6.96 1.55
N THR A 36 11.73 -5.72 1.06
CA THR A 36 12.90 -4.85 0.98
C THR A 36 13.29 -4.32 2.38
N PRO A 37 14.57 -4.44 2.78
CA PRO A 37 15.07 -3.86 4.04
C PRO A 37 14.79 -2.36 4.15
N GLY A 38 14.45 -1.89 5.36
CA GLY A 38 14.10 -0.49 5.62
C GLY A 38 15.18 0.52 5.18
N VAL A 39 16.46 0.17 5.34
CA VAL A 39 17.59 1.00 4.92
C VAL A 39 17.60 1.23 3.40
N LEU A 40 17.37 0.18 2.60
CA LEU A 40 17.31 0.29 1.14
C LEU A 40 16.10 1.12 0.69
N ILE A 41 14.96 0.96 1.37
CA ILE A 41 13.78 1.80 1.14
C ILE A 41 14.11 3.26 1.43
N GLY A 42 14.76 3.55 2.56
CA GLY A 42 15.17 4.90 2.93
C GLY A 42 16.08 5.54 1.88
N LEU A 43 17.12 4.83 1.44
CA LEU A 43 18.05 5.31 0.42
C LEU A 43 17.34 5.56 -0.93
N MET A 44 16.53 4.61 -1.38
CA MET A 44 15.81 4.71 -2.64
C MET A 44 14.85 5.91 -2.64
N TRP A 45 14.09 6.08 -1.57
CA TRP A 45 13.15 7.21 -1.46
C TRP A 45 13.86 8.54 -1.24
N ARG A 46 15.05 8.58 -0.62
CA ARG A 46 15.89 9.78 -0.55
C ARG A 46 16.28 10.28 -1.94
N TRP A 47 16.62 9.38 -2.87
CA TRP A 47 16.87 9.76 -4.27
C TRP A 47 15.60 10.18 -5.01
N ILE A 48 14.49 9.48 -4.78
CA ILE A 48 13.20 9.84 -5.40
C ILE A 48 12.76 11.26 -5.00
N TYR A 49 12.98 11.62 -3.72
CA TYR A 49 12.65 12.92 -3.14
C TYR A 49 13.74 13.99 -3.29
N ASP A 50 14.83 13.71 -4.02
CA ASP A 50 15.91 14.67 -4.19
C ASP A 50 15.38 15.98 -4.82
N GLY A 51 15.80 17.11 -4.24
CA GLY A 51 15.33 18.43 -4.63
C GLY A 51 15.81 18.90 -6.00
N ASN A 52 16.91 18.33 -6.51
CA ASN A 52 17.52 18.74 -7.77
C ASN A 52 17.25 17.77 -8.89
N TYR A 53 17.32 16.47 -8.62
CA TYR A 53 17.29 15.39 -9.61
C TYR A 53 16.23 14.32 -9.32
N GLY A 54 15.43 14.49 -8.27
CA GLY A 54 14.43 13.50 -7.85
C GLY A 54 13.30 13.34 -8.85
N VAL A 55 12.96 12.08 -9.16
CA VAL A 55 11.87 11.73 -10.08
C VAL A 55 10.51 12.25 -9.60
N PHE A 56 10.32 12.39 -8.28
CA PHE A 56 9.07 12.88 -7.73
C PHE A 56 8.81 14.34 -8.10
N ASN A 57 9.85 15.20 -7.99
CA ASN A 57 9.79 16.58 -8.45
C ASN A 57 9.49 16.68 -9.96
N ASP A 58 10.18 15.88 -10.78
CA ASP A 58 10.02 15.87 -12.24
C ASP A 58 8.58 15.51 -12.66
N ILE A 59 7.97 14.50 -12.03
CA ILE A 59 6.58 14.12 -12.28
C ILE A 59 5.62 15.26 -11.90
N LEU A 60 5.80 15.87 -10.73
CA LEU A 60 4.91 16.94 -10.26
C LEU A 60 4.99 18.20 -11.14
N LEU A 61 6.18 18.55 -11.64
CA LEU A 61 6.38 19.64 -12.60
C LEU A 61 5.68 19.34 -13.93
N LYS A 62 5.87 18.13 -14.47
CA LYS A 62 5.25 17.72 -15.75
C LYS A 62 3.73 17.67 -15.68
N LEU A 63 3.16 17.33 -14.53
CA LEU A 63 1.72 17.35 -14.28
C LEU A 63 1.18 18.76 -14.00
N GLY A 64 2.04 19.77 -13.86
CA GLY A 64 1.65 21.14 -13.53
C GLY A 64 1.14 21.32 -12.10
N ILE A 65 1.42 20.35 -11.20
CA ILE A 65 1.00 20.40 -9.79
C ILE A 65 1.88 21.38 -9.00
N ILE A 66 3.15 21.50 -9.38
CA ILE A 66 4.11 22.46 -8.81
C ILE A 66 4.74 23.24 -9.96
N HIS A 67 5.23 24.45 -9.66
CA HIS A 67 5.92 25.31 -10.62
C HIS A 67 7.44 25.36 -10.41
N GLU A 68 7.91 24.97 -9.23
CA GLU A 68 9.32 24.95 -8.85
C GLU A 68 9.63 23.66 -8.10
N LYS A 69 10.90 23.24 -8.09
CA LYS A 69 11.33 22.03 -7.39
C LYS A 69 11.28 22.24 -5.88
N ILE A 70 10.74 21.24 -5.18
CA ILE A 70 10.59 21.26 -3.73
C ILE A 70 11.64 20.34 -3.10
N PRO A 71 12.46 20.82 -2.14
CA PRO A 71 13.35 19.97 -1.38
C PRO A 71 12.56 19.24 -0.27
N PHE A 72 11.84 18.18 -0.66
CA PHE A 72 10.84 17.49 0.16
C PHE A 72 11.34 17.08 1.54
N LEU A 73 12.61 16.68 1.67
CA LEU A 73 13.20 16.20 2.92
C LEU A 73 13.86 17.31 3.76
N ALA A 74 13.97 18.54 3.23
CA ALA A 74 14.62 19.66 3.90
C ALA A 74 13.63 20.70 4.46
N GLN A 75 12.32 20.50 4.26
CA GLN A 75 11.28 21.40 4.76
C GLN A 75 10.35 20.64 5.71
N GLN A 76 10.08 21.23 6.89
CA GLN A 76 9.19 20.66 7.90
C GLN A 76 7.78 20.33 7.37
N ALA A 77 7.26 21.20 6.50
CA ALA A 77 5.93 21.02 5.92
C ALA A 77 5.82 19.79 5.00
N THR A 78 6.93 19.34 4.41
CA THR A 78 6.93 18.29 3.38
C THR A 78 7.64 17.01 3.81
N ALA A 79 8.56 17.08 4.78
CA ALA A 79 9.34 15.93 5.22
C ALA A 79 8.44 14.85 5.86
N PHE A 80 7.55 15.25 6.78
CA PHE A 80 6.65 14.30 7.43
C PHE A 80 5.65 13.65 6.45
N PRO A 81 4.96 14.40 5.55
CA PRO A 81 4.18 13.80 4.48
C PRO A 81 4.98 12.86 3.56
N ALA A 82 6.21 13.21 3.18
CA ALA A 82 7.07 12.37 2.34
C ALA A 82 7.38 11.03 3.01
N VAL A 83 7.69 11.04 4.31
CA VAL A 83 7.89 9.83 5.11
C VAL A 83 6.59 9.00 5.19
N ILE A 84 5.43 9.64 5.38
CA ILE A 84 4.13 8.94 5.38
C ILE A 84 3.88 8.23 4.05
N VAL A 85 4.14 8.89 2.92
CA VAL A 85 3.98 8.30 1.58
C VAL A 85 4.88 7.08 1.41
N THR A 86 6.14 7.16 1.81
CA THR A 86 7.07 6.02 1.76
C THR A 86 6.58 4.84 2.61
N ILE A 87 6.12 5.11 3.84
CA ILE A 87 5.58 4.09 4.73
C ILE A 87 4.28 3.50 4.19
N ILE A 88 3.43 4.30 3.52
CA ILE A 88 2.23 3.80 2.84
C ILE A 88 2.65 2.83 1.73
N TRP A 89 3.54 3.25 0.83
CA TRP A 89 4.00 2.42 -0.28
C TRP A 89 4.56 1.07 0.20
N GLN A 90 5.39 1.06 1.23
CA GLN A 90 5.94 -0.18 1.80
C GLN A 90 4.86 -1.08 2.43
N GLY A 91 3.81 -0.50 2.99
CA GLY A 91 2.76 -1.24 3.71
C GLY A 91 1.70 -1.89 2.83
N ILE A 92 1.52 -1.39 1.60
CA ILE A 92 0.51 -1.89 0.66
C ILE A 92 0.62 -3.41 0.43
N PRO A 93 1.81 -4.00 0.16
CA PRO A 93 1.88 -5.41 -0.18
C PRO A 93 1.56 -6.34 1.00
N PHE A 94 1.84 -5.91 2.23
CA PHE A 94 1.48 -6.69 3.41
C PHE A 94 -0.04 -6.86 3.52
N PHE A 95 -0.80 -5.77 3.40
CA PHE A 95 -2.25 -5.84 3.34
C PHE A 95 -2.72 -6.66 2.13
N ALA A 96 -2.14 -6.41 0.95
CA ALA A 96 -2.53 -7.12 -0.25
C ALA A 96 -2.36 -8.64 -0.10
N LEU A 97 -1.23 -9.09 0.48
CA LEU A 97 -0.94 -10.50 0.69
C LEU A 97 -1.91 -11.15 1.69
N MET A 98 -2.09 -10.54 2.85
CA MET A 98 -2.96 -11.09 3.90
C MET A 98 -4.43 -11.15 3.45
N LEU A 99 -4.90 -10.09 2.79
CA LEU A 99 -6.27 -10.02 2.28
C LEU A 99 -6.46 -10.95 1.09
N LEU A 100 -5.47 -11.11 0.21
CA LEU A 100 -5.51 -12.07 -0.89
C LEU A 100 -5.61 -13.52 -0.37
N ALA A 101 -4.81 -13.88 0.64
CA ALA A 101 -4.90 -15.20 1.27
C ALA A 101 -6.30 -15.43 1.86
N GLY A 102 -6.88 -14.43 2.52
CA GLY A 102 -8.25 -14.47 3.00
C GLY A 102 -9.29 -14.63 1.89
N LEU A 103 -9.15 -13.86 0.80
CA LEU A 103 -10.05 -13.91 -0.36
C LEU A 103 -10.06 -15.30 -1.00
N GLN A 104 -8.91 -15.97 -1.05
CA GLN A 104 -8.79 -17.33 -1.59
C GLN A 104 -9.42 -18.40 -0.69
N GLY A 105 -9.68 -18.09 0.58
CA GLY A 105 -10.36 -18.98 1.52
C GLY A 105 -11.88 -18.79 1.57
N ILE A 106 -12.44 -17.81 0.86
CA ILE A 106 -13.90 -17.62 0.79
C ILE A 106 -14.48 -18.69 -0.14
N PRO A 107 -15.45 -19.52 0.32
CA PRO A 107 -16.07 -20.53 -0.52
C PRO A 107 -16.76 -19.91 -1.75
N GLU A 108 -16.55 -20.51 -2.93
CA GLU A 108 -17.09 -20.01 -4.21
C GLU A 108 -18.62 -20.09 -4.23
N GLU A 109 -19.22 -21.05 -3.49
CA GLU A 109 -20.67 -21.24 -3.44
C GLU A 109 -21.43 -20.04 -2.87
N LEU A 110 -20.79 -19.23 -2.00
CA LEU A 110 -21.39 -17.98 -1.50
C LEU A 110 -21.60 -16.96 -2.62
N TYR A 111 -20.66 -16.90 -3.56
CA TYR A 111 -20.74 -15.98 -4.69
C TYR A 111 -21.74 -16.47 -5.73
N ASP A 112 -21.79 -17.79 -5.98
CA ASP A 112 -22.74 -18.43 -6.89
C ASP A 112 -24.19 -18.28 -6.39
N ALA A 113 -24.44 -18.50 -5.10
CA ALA A 113 -25.74 -18.27 -4.50
C ALA A 113 -26.18 -16.80 -4.64
N ALA A 114 -25.26 -15.86 -4.44
CA ALA A 114 -25.54 -14.45 -4.63
C ALA A 114 -25.81 -14.08 -6.10
N ASP A 115 -25.19 -14.77 -7.07
CA ASP A 115 -25.53 -14.62 -8.48
C ASP A 115 -26.96 -15.06 -8.79
N VAL A 116 -27.39 -16.20 -8.21
CA VAL A 116 -28.78 -16.69 -8.33
C VAL A 116 -29.78 -15.70 -7.73
N ASP A 117 -29.43 -15.08 -6.60
CA ASP A 117 -30.23 -14.03 -5.95
C ASP A 117 -30.18 -12.66 -6.67
N GLY A 118 -29.46 -12.56 -7.80
CA GLY A 118 -29.35 -11.33 -8.59
C GLY A 118 -28.50 -10.23 -7.93
N ALA A 119 -27.60 -10.61 -7.02
CA ALA A 119 -26.75 -9.65 -6.32
C ALA A 119 -25.68 -9.07 -7.24
N ASN A 120 -25.57 -7.74 -7.27
CA ASN A 120 -24.52 -7.06 -8.02
C ASN A 120 -23.16 -7.08 -7.30
N GLY A 121 -22.09 -6.69 -8.00
CA GLY A 121 -20.72 -6.73 -7.46
C GLY A 121 -20.52 -5.92 -6.17
N PHE A 122 -21.19 -4.78 -6.01
CA PHE A 122 -21.14 -3.98 -4.78
C PHE A 122 -21.82 -4.72 -3.61
N GLN A 123 -22.97 -5.34 -3.86
CA GLN A 123 -23.64 -6.14 -2.84
C GLN A 123 -22.77 -7.33 -2.40
N LYS A 124 -22.15 -8.05 -3.33
CA LYS A 124 -21.22 -9.15 -3.00
C LYS A 124 -19.97 -8.66 -2.25
N LEU A 125 -19.47 -7.47 -2.57
CA LEU A 125 -18.34 -6.88 -1.85
C LEU A 125 -18.69 -6.62 -0.39
N PHE A 126 -19.79 -5.93 -0.12
CA PHE A 126 -20.16 -5.50 1.22
C PHE A 126 -20.89 -6.54 2.06
N LYS A 127 -21.60 -7.49 1.43
CA LYS A 127 -22.39 -8.52 2.14
C LYS A 127 -21.69 -9.86 2.29
N ILE A 128 -20.73 -10.17 1.42
CA ILE A 128 -19.98 -11.44 1.46
C ILE A 128 -18.52 -11.14 1.75
N THR A 129 -17.84 -10.46 0.84
CA THR A 129 -16.38 -10.34 0.84
C THR A 129 -15.84 -9.65 2.10
N ILE A 130 -16.30 -8.44 2.41
CA ILE A 130 -15.82 -7.69 3.58
C ILE A 130 -16.18 -8.40 4.90
N PRO A 131 -17.43 -8.87 5.11
CA PRO A 131 -17.79 -9.65 6.29
C PRO A 131 -16.94 -10.92 6.48
N SER A 132 -16.69 -11.68 5.42
CA SER A 132 -15.85 -12.89 5.46
C SER A 132 -14.40 -12.58 5.82
N LEU A 133 -13.91 -11.38 5.47
CA LEU A 133 -12.54 -10.95 5.77
C LEU A 133 -12.39 -10.23 7.12
N LYS A 134 -13.48 -9.97 7.87
CA LYS A 134 -13.46 -9.12 9.07
C LYS A 134 -12.32 -9.45 10.04
N ASN A 135 -12.11 -10.74 10.33
CA ASN A 135 -11.06 -11.18 11.25
C ASN A 135 -9.66 -10.93 10.69
N ILE A 136 -9.46 -11.19 9.39
CA ILE A 136 -8.17 -10.96 8.71
C ILE A 136 -7.88 -9.45 8.64
N ILE A 137 -8.88 -8.64 8.33
CA ILE A 137 -8.77 -7.17 8.32
C ILE A 137 -8.34 -6.68 9.70
N PHE A 138 -9.00 -7.15 10.76
CA PHE A 138 -8.69 -6.77 12.14
C PHE A 138 -7.26 -7.12 12.52
N ILE A 139 -6.86 -8.39 12.37
CA ILE A 139 -5.52 -8.87 12.73
C ILE A 139 -4.44 -8.15 11.91
N THR A 140 -4.61 -8.06 10.59
CA THR A 140 -3.64 -7.43 9.70
C THR A 140 -3.47 -5.94 10.02
N THR A 141 -4.57 -5.24 10.30
CA THR A 141 -4.53 -3.83 10.68
C THR A 141 -3.83 -3.63 12.01
N MET A 142 -4.14 -4.46 13.01
CA MET A 142 -3.53 -4.38 14.34
C MET A 142 -2.01 -4.60 14.27
N LEU A 143 -1.57 -5.67 13.59
CA LEU A 143 -0.14 -5.95 13.38
C LEU A 143 0.55 -4.79 12.66
N ARG A 144 -0.12 -4.21 11.64
CA ARG A 144 0.47 -3.11 10.88
C ARG A 144 0.59 -1.83 11.72
N ILE A 145 -0.38 -1.53 12.58
CA ILE A 145 -0.27 -0.40 13.52
C ILE A 145 0.93 -0.59 14.45
N ILE A 146 1.10 -1.79 15.02
CA ILE A 146 2.23 -2.11 15.90
C ILE A 146 3.56 -1.90 15.17
N TRP A 147 3.69 -2.39 13.94
CA TRP A 147 4.94 -2.23 13.18
C TRP A 147 5.22 -0.78 12.77
N VAL A 148 4.21 -0.04 12.32
CA VAL A 148 4.39 1.38 11.95
C VAL A 148 4.78 2.22 13.17
N ALA A 149 4.20 1.94 14.34
CA ALA A 149 4.57 2.61 15.58
C ALA A 149 6.05 2.38 15.98
N ASN A 150 6.63 1.24 15.57
CA ASN A 150 8.03 0.90 15.82
C ASN A 150 8.97 1.19 14.63
N SER A 151 8.50 1.87 13.59
CA SER A 151 9.26 2.08 12.34
C SER A 151 10.26 3.25 12.42
N VAL A 152 11.18 3.21 13.37
CA VAL A 152 12.21 4.24 13.55
C VAL A 152 13.21 4.25 12.38
N ASP A 153 13.54 3.06 11.84
CA ASP A 153 14.55 2.90 10.80
C ASP A 153 14.25 3.72 9.54
N ILE A 154 13.01 3.67 9.04
CA ILE A 154 12.66 4.37 7.80
C ILE A 154 12.70 5.88 8.00
N ILE A 155 12.19 6.35 9.14
CA ILE A 155 12.19 7.77 9.49
C ILE A 155 13.64 8.28 9.54
N PHE A 156 14.50 7.57 10.27
CA PHE A 156 15.90 7.96 10.41
C PHE A 156 16.68 7.86 9.09
N ASN A 157 16.47 6.83 8.27
CA ASN A 157 17.20 6.71 6.99
C ASN A 157 16.75 7.74 5.93
N LEU A 158 15.52 8.24 6.02
CA LEU A 158 15.00 9.25 5.09
C LEU A 158 15.38 10.67 5.48
N THR A 159 15.24 11.02 6.76
CA THR A 159 15.42 12.40 7.21
C THR A 159 16.63 12.61 8.11
N GLU A 160 17.31 11.55 8.54
CA GLU A 160 18.36 11.59 9.58
C GLU A 160 17.85 12.19 10.92
N GLY A 161 16.52 12.17 11.14
CA GLY A 161 15.88 12.88 12.25
C GLY A 161 15.63 14.36 11.99
N GLY A 162 15.80 14.80 10.73
CA GLY A 162 15.50 16.13 10.25
C GLY A 162 14.02 16.55 10.37
N PRO A 163 13.73 17.83 10.08
CA PRO A 163 12.61 18.62 10.62
C PRO A 163 11.20 18.13 10.30
#